data_AF-A0A1Y4CV25-F1
#
_entry.id   AF-A0A1Y4CV25-F1
#
_cell.length_a   1.000
_cell.length_b   1.000
_cell.length_c   1.000
_cell.angle_alpha   90.00
_cell.angle_beta   90.00
_cell.angle_gamma   90.00
#
_symmetry.space_group_name_H-M   'P 1'
#
loop_
_entity.id
_entity.type
_entity.pdbx_description
1 polymer ?
#
loop_
_entity_poly.entity_id
_entity_poly.type
_entity_poly.pdbx_seq_one_letter_code
_entity_poly.pdbx_strand_id
1 'polypeptide(L)'
;MIATKNIYATIVAFYLAKYDKIAIEHLGYKSFSEAFTKCAEKLGANKIYIKLRRDEFDPVYKWRKGWYNRPMPKIISRTIDLFDQESESDMCALVWDILEHNKTKSWKPIVSQMLDKKQDAQSASFALRVMTGKRAETHFKEYHAQTGFPISGALEDCTAEGCGYDFRIHSGSENFCIEVKGITDDYGGILLTEKEWKTAMICGERYYLCIVSNLDSTPEFQFIRDPYNSLKVIKRSIQITQTTYSVSKEELIKNK
;
A
#
# COMPACT_ATOMS: atom_id res chain seq x y z
N MET A 1 6.56 17.34 -19.67
CA MET A 1 6.55 16.30 -18.61
C MET A 1 6.06 16.93 -17.32
N ILE A 2 5.11 16.31 -16.61
CA ILE A 2 4.72 16.78 -15.27
C ILE A 2 5.90 16.50 -14.34
N ALA A 3 6.35 17.52 -13.61
CA ALA A 3 7.46 17.37 -12.66
C ALA A 3 7.02 16.48 -11.49
N THR A 4 7.92 15.60 -11.00
CA THR A 4 7.64 14.68 -9.88
C THR A 4 7.07 15.39 -8.65
N LYS A 5 7.59 16.58 -8.32
CA LYS A 5 7.08 17.44 -7.25
C LYS A 5 5.60 17.82 -7.39
N ASN A 6 5.11 17.98 -8.63
CA ASN A 6 3.71 18.30 -8.91
C ASN A 6 2.80 17.07 -8.75
N ILE A 7 3.35 15.86 -8.87
CA ILE A 7 2.60 14.63 -8.58
C ILE A 7 2.41 14.49 -7.08
N TYR A 8 3.48 14.64 -6.31
CA TYR A 8 3.40 14.66 -4.85
C TYR A 8 2.44 15.75 -4.36
N ALA A 9 2.52 16.95 -4.94
CA ALA A 9 1.57 18.03 -4.67
C ALA A 9 0.11 17.66 -5.01
N THR A 10 -0.12 16.84 -6.05
CA THR A 10 -1.45 16.32 -6.39
C THR A 10 -1.96 15.33 -5.34
N ILE A 11 -1.11 14.42 -4.84
CA ILE A 11 -1.46 13.47 -3.77
C ILE A 11 -1.82 14.22 -2.47
N VAL A 12 -1.02 15.22 -2.10
CA VAL A 12 -1.32 16.09 -0.95
C VAL A 12 -2.65 16.83 -1.15
N ALA A 13 -2.89 17.36 -2.35
CA ALA A 13 -4.13 18.07 -2.66
C ALA A 13 -5.36 17.16 -2.60
N PHE A 14 -5.24 15.91 -3.02
CA PHE A 14 -6.28 14.90 -2.89
C PHE A 14 -6.64 14.64 -1.42
N TYR A 15 -5.64 14.41 -0.56
CA TYR A 15 -5.86 14.20 0.87
C TYR A 15 -6.57 15.40 1.53
N LEU A 16 -6.12 16.62 1.24
CA LEU A 16 -6.76 17.85 1.71
C LEU A 16 -8.19 18.05 1.15
N ALA A 17 -8.51 17.48 -0.02
CA ALA A 17 -9.84 17.58 -0.61
C ALA A 17 -10.79 16.53 -0.02
N LYS A 18 -10.34 15.28 0.12
CA LYS A 18 -11.18 14.17 0.59
C LYS A 18 -11.53 14.29 2.07
N TYR A 19 -10.56 14.63 2.92
CA TYR A 19 -10.74 14.65 4.39
C TYR A 19 -10.84 16.06 5.00
N ASP A 20 -10.78 17.11 4.17
CA ASP A 20 -11.03 18.50 4.54
C ASP A 20 -10.36 18.92 5.86
N LYS A 21 -11.14 19.24 6.90
CA LYS A 21 -10.62 19.73 8.20
C LYS A 21 -9.80 18.69 8.95
N ILE A 22 -10.13 17.40 8.80
CA ILE A 22 -9.38 16.31 9.46
C ILE A 22 -7.95 16.30 8.94
N ALA A 23 -7.77 16.47 7.62
CA ALA A 23 -6.44 16.48 7.01
C ALA A 23 -5.55 17.62 7.51
N ILE A 24 -6.09 18.82 7.72
CA ILE A 24 -5.27 19.93 8.25
C ILE A 24 -4.91 19.72 9.72
N GLU A 25 -5.84 19.17 10.51
CA GLU A 25 -5.62 18.87 11.92
C GLU A 25 -4.53 17.80 12.09
N HIS A 26 -4.63 16.68 11.38
CA HIS A 26 -3.67 15.58 11.46
C HIS A 26 -2.29 15.91 10.88
N LEU A 27 -2.20 16.85 9.94
CA LEU A 27 -0.92 17.39 9.46
C LEU A 27 -0.36 18.49 10.36
N GLY A 28 -1.07 18.90 11.41
CA GLY A 28 -0.61 19.92 12.35
C GLY A 28 -0.67 21.35 11.81
N TYR A 29 -1.58 21.64 10.87
CA TYR A 29 -1.77 22.97 10.28
C TYR A 29 -3.05 23.64 10.78
N LYS A 30 -3.00 24.96 11.02
CA LYS A 30 -4.11 25.75 11.55
C LYS A 30 -5.12 26.15 10.48
N SER A 31 -4.72 26.14 9.21
CA SER A 31 -5.58 26.51 8.10
C SER A 31 -5.14 25.87 6.79
N PHE A 32 -6.03 25.81 5.80
CA PHE A 32 -5.66 25.39 4.46
C PHE A 32 -4.61 26.30 3.82
N SER A 33 -4.64 27.60 4.10
CA SER A 33 -3.64 28.54 3.59
C SER A 33 -2.24 28.21 4.11
N GLU A 34 -2.15 27.86 5.39
CA GLU A 34 -0.92 27.37 6.02
C GLU A 34 -0.50 26.02 5.43
N ALA A 35 -1.41 25.06 5.33
CA ALA A 35 -1.14 23.75 4.75
C ALA A 35 -0.60 23.86 3.32
N PHE A 36 -1.22 24.66 2.46
CA PHE A 36 -0.73 24.89 1.09
C PHE A 36 0.67 25.48 1.06
N THR A 37 0.98 26.40 1.98
CA THR A 37 2.29 27.06 2.04
C THR A 37 3.36 26.09 2.54
N LYS A 38 3.12 25.43 3.67
CA LYS A 38 4.07 24.49 4.30
C LYS A 38 4.33 23.25 3.45
N CYS A 39 3.29 22.67 2.87
CA CYS A 39 3.46 21.52 1.98
C CYS A 39 4.21 21.91 0.70
N ALA A 40 3.95 23.10 0.13
CA ALA A 40 4.67 23.56 -1.05
C ALA A 40 6.16 23.80 -0.77
N GLU A 41 6.50 24.40 0.38
CA GLU A 41 7.88 24.57 0.85
C GLU A 41 8.60 23.22 0.95
N LYS A 42 8.00 22.24 1.65
CA LYS A 42 8.56 20.89 1.80
C LYS A 42 8.76 20.20 0.46
N LEU A 43 7.85 20.36 -0.51
CA LEU A 43 7.90 19.70 -1.81
C LEU A 43 8.70 20.44 -2.89
N GLY A 44 9.15 21.68 -2.62
CA GLY A 44 9.68 22.57 -3.67
C GLY A 44 8.66 22.87 -4.79
N ALA A 45 7.36 22.75 -4.49
CA ALA A 45 6.24 22.95 -5.39
C ALA A 45 5.66 24.37 -5.26
N ASN A 46 4.68 24.72 -6.11
CA ASN A 46 3.99 26.01 -5.99
C ASN A 46 2.74 25.84 -5.11
N LYS A 47 2.55 26.66 -4.07
CA LYS A 47 1.36 26.60 -3.20
C LYS A 47 0.03 26.80 -3.97
N ILE A 48 0.05 27.62 -5.01
CA ILE A 48 -1.10 27.83 -5.90
C ILE A 48 -1.44 26.52 -6.62
N TYR A 49 -0.44 25.72 -7.00
CA TYR A 49 -0.67 24.42 -7.63
C TYR A 49 -1.45 23.48 -6.70
N ILE A 50 -1.04 23.34 -5.43
CA ILE A 50 -1.74 22.49 -4.45
C ILE A 50 -3.18 22.96 -4.27
N LYS A 51 -3.39 24.28 -4.07
CA LYS A 51 -4.73 24.88 -3.95
C LYS A 51 -5.61 24.54 -5.16
N LEU A 52 -5.09 24.77 -6.37
CA LEU A 52 -5.84 24.53 -7.61
C LEU A 52 -6.12 23.04 -7.84
N ARG A 53 -5.20 22.14 -7.48
CA ARG A 53 -5.45 20.69 -7.53
C ARG A 53 -6.55 20.29 -6.54
N ARG A 54 -6.54 20.85 -5.33
CA ARG A 54 -7.58 20.58 -4.34
C ARG A 54 -8.96 20.99 -4.87
N ASP A 55 -9.05 22.16 -5.50
CA ASP A 55 -10.28 22.66 -6.13
C ASP A 55 -10.79 21.76 -7.28
N GLU A 56 -9.93 20.96 -7.92
CA GLU A 56 -10.33 19.96 -8.92
C GLU A 56 -10.91 18.68 -8.32
N PHE A 57 -10.54 18.34 -7.08
CA PHE A 57 -11.08 17.19 -6.35
C PHE A 57 -12.37 17.51 -5.58
N ASP A 58 -12.55 18.76 -5.14
CA ASP A 58 -13.73 19.20 -4.38
C ASP A 58 -15.10 18.78 -4.97
N PRO A 59 -15.33 18.77 -6.31
CA PRO A 59 -16.62 18.36 -6.87
C PRO A 59 -17.00 16.92 -6.52
N VAL A 60 -16.03 16.07 -6.19
CA VAL A 60 -16.23 14.66 -5.81
C VAL A 60 -16.62 14.56 -4.33
N TYR A 61 -15.93 15.30 -3.46
CA TYR A 61 -16.03 15.15 -2.00
C TYR A 61 -16.98 16.14 -1.31
N LYS A 62 -17.62 17.04 -2.08
CA LYS A 62 -18.77 17.88 -1.69
C LYS A 62 -18.56 18.86 -0.53
N TRP A 63 -17.38 18.98 0.05
CA TRP A 63 -17.05 20.01 1.05
C TRP A 63 -17.13 21.43 0.49
N ARG A 64 -16.81 21.58 -0.80
CA ARG A 64 -16.78 22.84 -1.55
C ARG A 64 -17.27 22.61 -2.98
N LYS A 65 -17.68 23.68 -3.67
CA LYS A 65 -18.13 23.58 -5.07
C LYS A 65 -17.02 23.20 -6.05
N GLY A 66 -15.78 23.62 -5.79
CA GLY A 66 -14.64 23.34 -6.68
C GLY A 66 -14.83 23.79 -8.13
N TRP A 67 -14.07 23.19 -9.04
CA TRP A 67 -14.20 23.36 -10.49
C TRP A 67 -15.19 22.36 -11.11
N TYR A 68 -16.48 22.53 -10.83
CA TYR A 68 -17.55 21.64 -11.29
C TYR A 68 -17.92 21.78 -12.79
N ASN A 69 -17.55 22.89 -13.44
CA ASN A 69 -17.88 23.18 -14.84
C ASN A 69 -16.77 22.81 -15.85
N ARG A 70 -15.89 21.88 -15.51
CA ARG A 70 -14.76 21.47 -16.37
C ARG A 70 -14.64 19.94 -16.42
N PRO A 71 -14.20 19.37 -17.55
CA PRO A 71 -13.90 17.94 -17.61
C PRO A 71 -12.76 17.60 -16.65
N MET A 72 -12.91 16.48 -15.93
CA MET A 72 -11.93 16.03 -14.96
C MET A 72 -10.60 15.68 -15.66
N PRO A 73 -9.46 16.27 -15.25
CA PRO A 73 -8.16 15.90 -15.82
C PRO A 73 -7.80 14.44 -15.51
N LYS A 74 -7.11 13.75 -16.43
CA LYS A 74 -6.69 12.34 -16.24
C LYS A 74 -5.89 12.07 -14.97
N ILE A 75 -5.06 13.02 -14.54
CA ILE A 75 -4.29 12.87 -13.30
C ILE A 75 -5.22 12.87 -12.07
N ILE A 76 -6.30 13.65 -12.11
CA ILE A 76 -7.30 13.71 -11.04
C ILE A 76 -8.09 12.41 -10.99
N SER A 77 -8.61 11.94 -12.13
CA SER A 77 -9.32 10.65 -12.18
C SER A 77 -8.44 9.51 -11.68
N ARG A 78 -7.18 9.42 -12.10
CA ARG A 78 -6.24 8.41 -11.61
C ARG A 78 -5.93 8.53 -10.13
N THR A 79 -5.86 9.75 -9.60
CA THR A 79 -5.62 9.93 -8.17
C THR A 79 -6.79 9.39 -7.37
N ILE A 80 -8.02 9.61 -7.86
CA ILE A 80 -9.23 9.04 -7.28
C ILE A 80 -9.18 7.51 -7.43
N ASP A 81 -8.97 6.98 -8.63
CA ASP A 81 -8.89 5.53 -8.87
C ASP A 81 -7.88 4.82 -7.97
N LEU A 82 -6.76 5.48 -7.65
CA LEU A 82 -5.68 4.91 -6.84
C LEU A 82 -5.87 5.06 -5.34
N PHE A 83 -6.52 6.14 -4.87
CA PHE A 83 -6.51 6.52 -3.46
C PHE A 83 -7.88 6.75 -2.84
N ASP A 84 -8.97 6.69 -3.62
CA ASP A 84 -10.33 6.98 -3.12
C ASP A 84 -10.86 5.95 -2.12
N GLN A 85 -10.31 4.74 -2.14
CA GLN A 85 -10.66 3.70 -1.16
C GLN A 85 -9.68 3.65 0.03
N GLU A 86 -8.61 4.44 0.01
CA GLU A 86 -7.66 4.47 1.13
C GLU A 86 -8.29 5.11 2.37
N SER A 87 -7.90 4.63 3.55
CA SER A 87 -8.33 5.18 4.84
C SER A 87 -7.70 6.55 5.09
N GLU A 88 -8.31 7.34 5.98
CA GLU A 88 -7.77 8.67 6.33
C GLU A 88 -6.37 8.56 6.94
N SER A 89 -6.16 7.62 7.85
CA SER A 89 -4.87 7.41 8.51
C SER A 89 -3.78 6.97 7.55
N ASP A 90 -4.10 6.10 6.59
CA ASP A 90 -3.14 5.61 5.59
C ASP A 90 -2.75 6.73 4.62
N MET A 91 -3.73 7.53 4.19
CA MET A 91 -3.47 8.71 3.38
C MET A 91 -2.66 9.76 4.15
N CYS A 92 -2.93 9.94 5.44
CA CYS A 92 -2.15 10.82 6.30
C CYS A 92 -0.69 10.37 6.41
N ALA A 93 -0.45 9.07 6.66
CA ALA A 93 0.88 8.49 6.74
C ALA A 93 1.65 8.61 5.42
N LEU A 94 0.98 8.35 4.29
CA LEU A 94 1.56 8.54 2.95
C LEU A 94 1.95 10.00 2.71
N VAL A 95 1.07 10.93 3.05
CA VAL A 95 1.33 12.37 2.91
C VAL A 95 2.47 12.82 3.82
N TRP A 96 2.53 12.35 5.06
CA TRP A 96 3.65 12.60 5.98
C TRP A 96 4.98 12.10 5.38
N ASP A 97 5.03 10.87 4.87
CA ASP A 97 6.25 10.29 4.27
C ASP A 97 6.70 11.06 3.00
N ILE A 98 5.73 11.53 2.21
CA ILE A 98 5.97 12.40 1.05
C ILE A 98 6.54 13.77 1.49
N LEU A 99 5.99 14.36 2.55
CA LEU A 99 6.36 15.69 3.03
C LEU A 99 7.71 15.71 3.75
N GLU A 100 8.04 14.68 4.52
CA GLU A 100 9.28 14.59 5.31
C GLU A 100 10.52 14.16 4.51
N HIS A 101 10.40 13.92 3.20
CA HIS A 101 11.54 13.66 2.32
C HIS A 101 12.50 12.58 2.84
N ASN A 102 12.00 11.38 3.12
CA ASN A 102 12.91 10.25 3.28
C ASN A 102 13.44 9.82 1.90
N LYS A 103 14.57 10.42 1.48
CA LYS A 103 15.24 10.20 0.18
C LYS A 103 15.62 8.73 -0.10
N THR A 104 15.36 7.83 0.85
CA THR A 104 15.60 6.39 0.79
C THR A 104 14.45 5.62 0.12
N LYS A 105 13.20 6.12 0.15
CA LYS A 105 12.05 5.49 -0.51
C LYS A 105 11.84 6.03 -1.93
N SER A 106 11.97 5.15 -2.92
CA SER A 106 11.69 5.48 -4.32
C SER A 106 10.20 5.39 -4.62
N TRP A 107 9.51 6.53 -4.65
CA TRP A 107 8.11 6.63 -5.10
C TRP A 107 7.92 6.61 -6.64
N LYS A 108 8.99 6.27 -7.37
CA LYS A 108 8.97 6.15 -8.84
C LYS A 108 7.78 5.33 -9.36
N PRO A 109 7.33 4.22 -8.73
CA PRO A 109 6.17 3.46 -9.20
C PRO A 109 4.85 4.21 -9.13
N ILE A 110 4.59 4.95 -8.04
CA ILE A 110 3.37 5.77 -7.90
C ILE A 110 3.42 6.92 -8.90
N VAL A 111 4.59 7.57 -9.00
CA VAL A 111 4.87 8.64 -9.97
C VAL A 111 4.64 8.16 -11.40
N SER A 112 5.10 6.97 -11.78
CA SER A 112 4.89 6.45 -13.14
C SER A 112 3.42 6.10 -13.42
N GLN A 113 2.69 5.55 -12.45
CA GLN A 113 1.25 5.29 -12.56
C GLN A 113 0.45 6.59 -12.76
N MET A 114 0.77 7.64 -12.00
CA MET A 114 0.14 8.96 -12.16
C MET A 114 0.44 9.61 -13.52
N LEU A 115 1.61 9.32 -14.11
CA LEU A 115 2.09 9.95 -15.35
C LEU A 115 1.59 9.32 -16.65
N ASP A 116 0.73 8.29 -16.60
CA ASP A 116 0.25 7.60 -17.81
C ASP A 116 1.37 6.98 -18.66
N LYS A 117 2.56 6.78 -18.10
CA LYS A 117 3.58 6.03 -18.83
C LYS A 117 3.08 4.59 -18.83
N LYS A 118 2.66 4.09 -20.00
CA LYS A 118 2.32 2.67 -20.22
C LYS A 118 3.33 1.79 -19.47
N GLN A 119 2.93 1.32 -18.31
CA GLN A 119 3.58 0.29 -17.53
C GLN A 119 2.45 -0.56 -16.99
N ASP A 120 2.62 -1.87 -17.13
CA ASP A 120 1.56 -2.88 -17.13
C ASP A 120 0.63 -2.78 -15.92
N ALA A 121 -0.66 -3.10 -16.12
CA ALA A 121 -1.66 -3.27 -15.06
C ALA A 121 -1.17 -4.15 -13.89
N GLN A 122 -0.16 -4.99 -14.16
CA GLN A 122 0.56 -5.82 -13.21
C GLN A 122 1.33 -5.02 -12.13
N SER A 123 1.80 -3.82 -12.45
CA SER A 123 2.58 -2.92 -11.57
C SER A 123 1.68 -2.13 -10.61
N ALA A 124 0.53 -1.68 -11.09
CA ALA A 124 -0.51 -1.05 -10.26
C ALA A 124 -1.13 -2.07 -9.28
N SER A 125 -1.43 -3.28 -9.78
CA SER A 125 -1.80 -4.42 -8.95
C SER A 125 -0.73 -4.77 -7.91
N PHE A 126 0.56 -4.59 -8.21
CA PHE A 126 1.64 -4.87 -7.26
C PHE A 126 1.69 -3.84 -6.12
N ALA A 127 1.57 -2.55 -6.43
CA ALA A 127 1.54 -1.50 -5.40
C ALA A 127 0.33 -1.64 -4.48
N LEU A 128 -0.86 -1.91 -5.04
CA LEU A 128 -2.08 -2.18 -4.27
C LEU A 128 -1.92 -3.43 -3.40
N ARG A 129 -1.34 -4.52 -3.94
CA ARG A 129 -1.03 -5.75 -3.17
C ARG A 129 -0.11 -5.51 -1.98
N VAL A 130 0.90 -4.64 -2.13
CA VAL A 130 1.82 -4.31 -1.03
C VAL A 130 1.10 -3.53 0.07
N MET A 131 0.16 -2.65 -0.28
CA MET A 131 -0.63 -1.89 0.69
C MET A 131 -1.67 -2.76 1.40
N THR A 132 -2.42 -3.59 0.66
CA THR A 132 -3.44 -4.49 1.23
C THR A 132 -2.83 -5.61 2.06
N GLY A 133 -1.63 -6.09 1.70
CA GLY A 133 -0.88 -7.09 2.48
C GLY A 133 -0.57 -6.59 3.90
N LYS A 134 0.07 -5.42 4.03
CA LYS A 134 0.41 -4.83 5.33
C LYS A 134 -0.80 -4.55 6.22
N ARG A 135 -1.92 -4.12 5.61
CA ARG A 135 -3.17 -3.88 6.35
C ARG A 135 -3.78 -5.18 6.85
N ALA A 136 -3.82 -6.22 6.02
CA ALA A 136 -4.30 -7.53 6.41
C ALA A 136 -3.42 -8.14 7.52
N GLU A 137 -2.09 -8.02 7.42
CA GLU A 137 -1.14 -8.42 8.46
C GLU A 137 -1.40 -7.71 9.80
N THR A 138 -1.69 -6.41 9.77
CA THR A 138 -1.99 -5.62 10.98
C THR A 138 -3.30 -6.08 11.62
N HIS A 139 -4.37 -6.20 10.83
CA HIS A 139 -5.66 -6.70 11.30
C HIS A 139 -5.56 -8.11 11.88
N PHE A 140 -4.76 -8.98 11.27
CA PHE A 140 -4.52 -10.33 11.79
C PHE A 140 -3.80 -10.32 13.15
N LYS A 141 -2.78 -9.48 13.33
CA LYS A 141 -2.10 -9.33 14.64
C LYS A 141 -3.08 -8.94 15.74
N GLU A 142 -3.92 -7.94 15.47
CA GLU A 142 -4.92 -7.46 16.42
C GLU A 142 -5.98 -8.53 16.72
N TYR A 143 -6.48 -9.19 15.68
CA TYR A 143 -7.44 -10.29 15.80
C TYR A 143 -6.88 -11.46 16.63
N HIS A 144 -5.65 -11.90 16.35
CA HIS A 144 -5.01 -12.98 17.09
C HIS A 144 -4.77 -12.59 18.55
N ALA A 145 -4.30 -11.37 18.81
CA ALA A 145 -4.10 -10.88 20.17
C ALA A 145 -5.40 -10.85 21.00
N GLN A 146 -6.55 -10.56 20.36
CA GLN A 146 -7.85 -10.51 21.02
C GLN A 146 -8.50 -11.88 21.20
N THR A 147 -8.33 -12.77 20.22
CA THR A 147 -9.14 -14.00 20.13
C THR A 147 -8.35 -15.28 20.33
N GLY A 148 -7.03 -15.25 20.11
CA GLY A 148 -6.17 -16.43 20.06
C GLY A 148 -6.43 -17.35 18.86
N PHE A 149 -7.23 -16.95 17.87
CA PHE A 149 -7.47 -17.74 16.66
C PHE A 149 -6.45 -17.43 15.55
N PRO A 150 -6.06 -18.41 14.70
CA PRO A 150 -6.67 -19.74 14.55
C PRO A 150 -6.16 -20.78 15.57
N ILE A 151 -5.01 -20.51 16.19
CA ILE A 151 -4.40 -21.37 17.22
C ILE A 151 -3.89 -20.47 18.34
N SER A 152 -4.22 -20.82 19.58
CA SER A 152 -3.75 -20.07 20.74
C SER A 152 -2.27 -20.31 20.96
N GLY A 153 -1.50 -19.24 21.16
CA GLY A 153 -0.04 -19.31 21.27
C GLY A 153 0.62 -17.95 21.20
N ALA A 154 1.95 -17.92 21.28
CA ALA A 154 2.72 -16.69 21.10
C ALA A 154 2.92 -16.42 19.60
N LEU A 155 2.53 -15.23 19.15
CA LEU A 155 2.70 -14.78 17.76
C LEU A 155 4.09 -14.15 17.55
N GLU A 156 4.80 -14.64 16.55
CA GLU A 156 6.09 -14.14 16.07
C GLU A 156 5.91 -13.55 14.65
N ASP A 157 6.50 -12.37 14.41
CA ASP A 157 6.50 -11.67 13.12
C ASP A 157 7.68 -12.12 12.27
N CYS A 158 7.40 -12.80 11.15
CA CYS A 158 8.37 -13.34 10.21
C CYS A 158 8.35 -12.63 8.85
N THR A 159 7.62 -11.51 8.71
CA THR A 159 7.40 -10.80 7.43
C THR A 159 8.70 -10.36 6.74
N ALA A 160 9.77 -10.14 7.50
CA ALA A 160 11.08 -9.72 6.99
C ALA A 160 12.03 -10.89 6.68
N GLU A 161 11.72 -12.12 7.10
CA GLU A 161 12.59 -13.29 6.92
C GLU A 161 12.48 -13.88 5.51
N GLY A 162 11.37 -13.58 4.84
CA GLY A 162 11.03 -14.17 3.55
C GLY A 162 10.93 -15.69 3.63
N CYS A 163 10.55 -16.29 4.76
CA CYS A 163 10.47 -17.74 4.98
C CYS A 163 9.29 -18.44 4.26
N GLY A 164 8.42 -17.66 3.60
CA GLY A 164 7.24 -18.17 2.89
C GLY A 164 6.00 -18.27 3.76
N TYR A 165 5.94 -17.47 4.84
CA TYR A 165 4.77 -17.13 5.64
C TYR A 165 5.07 -15.80 6.35
N ASP A 166 4.02 -15.10 6.78
CA ASP A 166 4.13 -13.80 7.44
C ASP A 166 4.31 -13.91 8.95
N PHE A 167 3.66 -14.89 9.59
CA PHE A 167 3.70 -15.09 11.03
C PHE A 167 3.94 -16.54 11.42
N ARG A 168 4.53 -16.72 12.60
CA ARG A 168 4.64 -18.01 13.27
C ARG A 168 3.88 -17.96 14.59
N ILE A 169 3.06 -18.97 14.88
CA ILE A 169 2.44 -19.13 16.19
C ILE A 169 3.10 -20.29 16.91
N HIS A 170 3.67 -20.02 18.08
CA HIS A 170 4.20 -21.02 18.99
C HIS A 170 3.10 -21.50 19.94
N SER A 171 2.66 -22.75 19.79
CA SER A 171 1.65 -23.37 20.64
C SER A 171 2.21 -24.65 21.26
N GLY A 172 2.58 -24.58 22.54
CA GLY A 172 3.27 -25.68 23.22
C GLY A 172 4.60 -26.02 22.55
N SER A 173 4.75 -27.27 22.09
CA SER A 173 5.94 -27.75 21.36
C SER A 173 5.82 -27.65 19.84
N GLU A 174 4.70 -27.12 19.34
CA GLU A 174 4.42 -27.04 17.90
C GLU A 174 4.47 -25.59 17.39
N ASN A 175 4.87 -25.46 16.12
CA ASN A 175 4.93 -24.19 15.41
C ASN A 175 3.98 -24.22 14.22
N PHE A 176 3.16 -23.18 14.10
CA PHE A 176 2.19 -23.01 13.03
C PHE A 176 2.59 -21.82 12.17
N CYS A 177 2.59 -22.00 10.85
CA CYS A 177 2.95 -21.00 9.87
C CYS A 177 1.68 -20.32 9.35
N ILE A 178 1.61 -19.00 9.39
CA ILE A 178 0.44 -18.23 8.97
C ILE A 178 0.84 -17.27 7.85
N GLU A 179 0.25 -17.46 6.69
CA GLU A 179 0.32 -16.53 5.56
C GLU A 179 -0.95 -15.71 5.50
N VAL A 180 -0.83 -14.38 5.40
CA VAL A 180 -1.95 -13.45 5.48
C VAL A 180 -2.15 -12.77 4.14
N LYS A 181 -3.36 -12.87 3.59
CA LYS A 181 -3.75 -12.21 2.33
C LYS A 181 -4.96 -11.32 2.54
N GLY A 182 -4.82 -10.05 2.17
CA GLY A 182 -5.94 -9.12 2.08
C GLY A 182 -6.70 -9.30 0.77
N ILE A 183 -8.04 -9.32 0.84
CA ILE A 183 -8.94 -9.26 -0.32
C ILE A 183 -9.84 -8.02 -0.20
N THR A 184 -10.09 -7.36 -1.32
CA THR A 184 -11.07 -6.28 -1.45
C THR A 184 -12.25 -6.81 -2.25
N ASP A 185 -13.47 -6.51 -1.81
CA ASP A 185 -14.67 -7.29 -2.12
C ASP A 185 -15.10 -7.35 -3.59
N ASP A 186 -14.54 -6.51 -4.46
CA ASP A 186 -15.06 -6.39 -5.81
C ASP A 186 -14.43 -7.28 -6.88
N TYR A 187 -13.12 -7.57 -6.94
CA TYR A 187 -12.59 -8.43 -8.02
C TYR A 187 -11.22 -9.04 -7.71
N GLY A 188 -11.18 -10.33 -7.36
CA GLY A 188 -9.96 -11.15 -7.56
C GLY A 188 -9.76 -12.30 -6.59
N GLY A 189 -9.14 -13.38 -7.09
CA GLY A 189 -8.59 -14.44 -6.23
C GLY A 189 -7.25 -14.04 -5.61
N ILE A 190 -6.77 -14.87 -4.68
CA ILE A 190 -5.46 -14.68 -4.03
C ILE A 190 -4.32 -15.14 -4.94
N LEU A 191 -3.14 -14.54 -4.76
CA LEU A 191 -1.90 -14.99 -5.38
C LEU A 191 -0.92 -15.40 -4.29
N LEU A 192 -0.36 -16.60 -4.43
CA LEU A 192 0.73 -17.09 -3.59
C LEU A 192 2.02 -17.10 -4.40
N THR A 193 3.12 -16.74 -3.77
CA THR A 193 4.45 -16.93 -4.37
C THR A 193 4.81 -18.41 -4.43
N GLU A 194 5.78 -18.78 -5.27
CA GLU A 194 6.27 -20.16 -5.32
C GLU A 194 6.83 -20.61 -3.96
N LYS A 195 7.42 -19.68 -3.20
CA LYS A 195 7.96 -19.96 -1.87
C LYS A 195 6.82 -20.24 -0.88
N GLU A 196 5.82 -19.36 -0.81
CA GLU A 196 4.61 -19.58 0.02
C GLU A 196 3.94 -20.93 -0.29
N TRP A 197 3.73 -21.24 -1.58
CA TRP A 197 3.09 -22.49 -1.98
C TRP A 197 3.91 -23.74 -1.61
N LYS A 198 5.23 -23.70 -1.79
CA LYS A 198 6.11 -24.81 -1.39
C LYS A 198 6.21 -24.94 0.13
N THR A 199 6.25 -23.83 0.87
CA THR A 199 6.25 -23.88 2.34
C THR A 199 4.95 -24.46 2.85
N ALA A 200 3.80 -24.10 2.26
CA ALA A 200 2.52 -24.71 2.58
C ALA A 200 2.51 -26.23 2.37
N MET A 201 3.09 -26.72 1.26
CA MET A 201 3.26 -28.16 1.02
C MET A 201 4.11 -28.85 2.10
N ILE A 202 5.20 -28.23 2.54
CA ILE A 202 6.13 -28.80 3.54
C ILE A 202 5.50 -28.80 4.93
N CYS A 203 4.81 -27.71 5.28
CA CYS A 203 4.21 -27.52 6.59
C CYS A 203 2.87 -28.26 6.75
N GLY A 204 2.16 -28.51 5.63
CA GLY A 204 0.89 -29.25 5.59
C GLY A 204 -0.14 -28.70 6.57
N GLU A 205 -0.64 -29.55 7.46
CA GLU A 205 -1.60 -29.21 8.51
C GLU A 205 -1.14 -28.13 9.51
N ARG A 206 0.15 -27.80 9.55
CA ARG A 206 0.70 -26.70 10.36
C ARG A 206 0.77 -25.38 9.60
N TYR A 207 0.29 -25.32 8.37
CA TYR A 207 0.20 -24.11 7.58
C TYR A 207 -1.24 -23.63 7.48
N TYR A 208 -1.46 -22.36 7.81
CA TYR A 208 -2.72 -21.68 7.63
C TYR A 208 -2.55 -20.54 6.64
N LEU A 209 -3.50 -20.45 5.71
CA LEU A 209 -3.73 -19.26 4.93
C LEU A 209 -4.87 -18.48 5.59
N CYS A 210 -4.57 -17.28 6.08
CA CYS A 210 -5.52 -16.33 6.61
C CYS A 210 -5.92 -15.36 5.49
N ILE A 211 -7.21 -15.31 5.18
CA ILE A 211 -7.78 -14.33 4.27
C ILE A 211 -8.50 -13.29 5.11
N VAL A 212 -8.14 -12.02 4.90
CA VAL A 212 -8.75 -10.88 5.57
C VAL A 212 -9.53 -10.08 4.53
N SER A 213 -10.87 -10.08 4.65
CA SER A 213 -11.79 -9.28 3.84
C SER A 213 -12.29 -8.07 4.62
N ASN A 214 -13.06 -7.19 3.97
CA ASN A 214 -13.64 -6.00 4.59
C ASN A 214 -12.59 -5.10 5.28
N LEU A 215 -11.39 -4.97 4.71
CA LEU A 215 -10.23 -4.27 5.32
C LEU A 215 -10.52 -2.81 5.71
N ASP A 216 -11.49 -2.17 5.05
CA ASP A 216 -11.92 -0.78 5.23
C ASP A 216 -13.09 -0.61 6.21
N SER A 217 -13.64 -1.72 6.73
CA SER A 217 -14.74 -1.71 7.71
C SER A 217 -14.43 -2.67 8.85
N THR A 218 -15.38 -3.52 9.26
CA THR A 218 -15.13 -4.57 10.26
C THR A 218 -14.47 -5.75 9.56
N PRO A 219 -13.18 -6.03 9.82
CA PRO A 219 -12.46 -7.08 9.10
C PRO A 219 -13.07 -8.45 9.38
N GLU A 220 -13.21 -9.25 8.34
CA GLU A 220 -13.63 -10.64 8.44
C GLU A 220 -12.46 -11.56 8.14
N PHE A 221 -12.35 -12.66 8.91
CA PHE A 221 -11.20 -13.56 8.86
C PHE A 221 -11.66 -14.96 8.45
N GLN A 222 -11.09 -15.47 7.35
CA GLN A 222 -11.23 -16.86 6.93
C GLN A 222 -9.89 -17.57 7.07
N PHE A 223 -9.89 -18.74 7.68
CA PHE A 223 -8.70 -19.57 7.85
C PHE A 223 -8.82 -20.86 7.04
N ILE A 224 -7.87 -21.08 6.14
CA ILE A 224 -7.76 -22.30 5.35
C ILE A 224 -6.53 -23.07 5.85
N ARG A 225 -6.79 -24.18 6.54
CA ARG A 225 -5.75 -25.10 7.01
C ARG A 225 -5.31 -26.00 5.87
N ASP A 226 -4.00 -26.22 5.74
CA ASP A 226 -3.41 -27.00 4.66
C ASP A 226 -3.91 -26.55 3.26
N PRO A 227 -3.61 -25.30 2.85
CA PRO A 227 -4.06 -24.78 1.56
C PRO A 227 -3.50 -25.57 0.37
N TYR A 228 -2.39 -26.30 0.54
CA TYR A 228 -1.79 -27.12 -0.50
C TYR A 228 -2.72 -28.29 -0.90
N ASN A 229 -3.30 -28.99 0.09
CA ASN A 229 -4.22 -30.10 -0.18
C ASN A 229 -5.69 -29.66 -0.32
N SER A 230 -6.07 -28.49 0.20
CA SER A 230 -7.46 -28.02 0.17
C SER A 230 -7.82 -27.12 -1.02
N LEU A 231 -6.86 -26.39 -1.62
CA LEU A 231 -7.14 -25.47 -2.73
C LEU A 231 -6.76 -26.05 -4.09
N LYS A 232 -7.64 -25.82 -5.08
CA LYS A 232 -7.33 -26.05 -6.49
C LYS A 232 -6.74 -24.77 -7.10
N VAL A 233 -5.47 -24.80 -7.48
CA VAL A 233 -4.74 -23.62 -7.98
C VAL A 233 -4.41 -23.73 -9.47
N ILE A 234 -4.30 -22.57 -10.13
CA ILE A 234 -3.77 -22.48 -11.50
C ILE A 234 -2.34 -21.95 -11.41
N LYS A 235 -1.35 -22.80 -11.72
CA LYS A 235 0.05 -22.39 -11.77
C LYS A 235 0.27 -21.48 -12.98
N ARG A 236 0.74 -20.26 -12.75
CA ARG A 236 1.16 -19.31 -13.79
C ARG A 236 2.65 -19.03 -13.63
N SER A 237 3.42 -19.15 -14.71
CA SER A 237 4.86 -18.87 -14.72
C SER A 237 5.13 -17.64 -15.59
N ILE A 238 5.79 -16.63 -15.04
CA ILE A 238 6.16 -15.39 -15.74
C ILE A 238 7.68 -15.31 -15.77
N GLN A 239 8.27 -15.17 -16.96
CA GLN A 239 9.70 -14.89 -17.12
C GLN A 239 9.91 -13.38 -17.13
N ILE A 240 10.78 -12.87 -16.24
CA ILE A 240 11.13 -11.46 -16.16
C ILE A 240 12.60 -11.30 -16.58
N THR A 241 12.87 -10.45 -17.56
CA THR A 241 14.24 -10.08 -17.94
C THR A 241 14.82 -9.15 -16.87
N GLN A 242 15.85 -9.60 -16.15
CA GLN A 242 16.53 -8.82 -15.12
C GLN A 242 17.86 -8.28 -15.64
N THR A 243 18.04 -6.95 -15.63
CA THR A 243 19.32 -6.30 -15.90
C THR A 243 20.00 -5.97 -14.58
N THR A 244 21.21 -6.48 -14.37
CA THR A 244 22.05 -6.20 -13.20
C THR A 244 23.29 -5.43 -13.61
N TYR A 245 23.69 -4.47 -12.79
CA TYR A 245 24.96 -3.75 -12.92
C TYR A 245 25.77 -4.07 -11.67
N SER A 246 27.00 -4.52 -11.85
CA SER A 246 27.94 -4.74 -10.75
C SER A 246 29.07 -3.71 -10.84
N VAL A 247 29.56 -3.28 -9.69
CA VAL A 247 30.69 -2.36 -9.57
C VAL A 247 31.79 -3.08 -8.81
N SER A 248 33.01 -3.08 -9.35
CA SER A 248 34.13 -3.79 -8.73
C SER A 248 34.67 -3.03 -7.52
N LYS A 249 35.37 -3.76 -6.64
CA LYS A 249 36.01 -3.17 -5.45
C LYS A 249 37.04 -2.11 -5.83
N GLU A 250 37.74 -2.32 -6.93
CA GLU A 250 38.76 -1.42 -7.46
C GLU A 250 38.15 -0.09 -7.92
N GLU A 251 36.98 -0.15 -8.54
CA GLU A 251 36.24 1.04 -8.99
C GLU A 251 35.73 1.86 -7.78
N LEU A 252 35.36 1.20 -6.69
CA LEU A 252 34.99 1.84 -5.43
C LEU A 252 36.19 2.52 -4.74
N ILE A 253 37.39 1.95 -4.88
CA ILE A 253 38.62 2.49 -4.27
C ILE A 253 39.13 3.72 -5.04
N LYS A 254 39.00 3.73 -6.37
CA LYS A 254 39.41 4.88 -7.22
C LYS A 254 38.62 6.17 -6.98
N ASN A 255 37.42 6.06 -6.42
CA ASN A 255 36.50 7.17 -6.20
C ASN A 255 36.39 7.58 -4.71
N LYS A 256 37.45 7.34 -3.94
CA LYS A 256 37.62 7.85 -2.56
C LYS A 256 38.46 9.12 -2.50
#